data_AF-A0A9D5N2L7-F1
#
_entry.id   AF-A0A9D5N2L7-F1
#
_cell.length_a   1.000
_cell.length_b   1.000
_cell.length_c   1.000
_cell.angle_alpha   90.00
_cell.angle_beta   90.00
_cell.angle_gamma   90.00
#
_symmetry.space_group_name_H-M   'P 1'
#
loop_
_entity.id
_entity.type
_entity.pdbx_description
1 polymer ?
#
loop_
_entity_poly.entity_id
_entity_poly.type
_entity_poly.pdbx_seq_one_letter_code
_entity_poly.pdbx_strand_id
1 'polypeptide(L)'
;MPPAFRNITEWDDDRIRNWAASIGKSTLQVINRIFEGVDIKEQGYNPSLAVLRLSRTYTEARLETACELALSRGIKSPRYRHLKGILSANQDIIYSEQRRPPAPAPDSSMGYLRGAGYYKEGALSDVKRRNQKETPAAEDR
;
A
#
# COMPACT_ATOMS: atom_id res chain seq x y z
N MET A 1 42.98 34.41 0.75
CA MET A 1 42.07 33.24 0.66
C MET A 1 40.65 33.71 0.98
N PRO A 2 39.63 33.51 0.12
CA PRO A 2 38.34 34.17 0.31
C PRO A 2 37.52 33.50 1.44
N PRO A 3 36.84 34.28 2.29
CA PRO A 3 36.10 33.79 3.46
C PRO A 3 34.67 33.34 3.11
N ALA A 4 34.52 32.44 2.14
CA ALA A 4 33.20 32.01 1.65
C ALA A 4 32.65 30.72 2.29
N PHE A 5 33.26 30.23 3.39
CA PHE A 5 32.84 29.01 4.10
C PHE A 5 32.32 29.28 5.51
N ARG A 6 31.66 30.42 5.76
CA ARG A 6 31.29 30.81 7.14
C ARG A 6 29.93 30.33 7.64
N ASN A 7 29.13 29.67 6.81
CA ASN A 7 27.78 29.27 7.20
C ASN A 7 27.44 27.85 6.73
N ILE A 8 28.35 26.90 6.92
CA ILE A 8 27.94 25.50 6.99
C ILE A 8 27.27 25.40 8.35
N THR A 9 25.94 25.49 8.38
CA THR A 9 25.16 25.10 9.56
C THR A 9 25.57 23.66 9.86
N GLU A 10 26.44 23.47 10.85
CA GLU A 10 26.90 22.17 11.31
C GLU A 10 25.67 21.40 11.80
N TRP A 11 25.17 20.53 10.92
CA TRP A 11 24.19 19.55 11.32
C TRP A 11 24.94 18.43 12.03
N ASP A 12 24.63 18.28 13.31
CA ASP A 12 25.18 17.20 14.12
C ASP A 12 24.48 15.88 13.82
N ASP A 13 25.25 14.79 13.84
CA ASP A 13 24.78 13.42 13.60
C ASP A 13 23.67 13.05 14.62
N ASP A 14 23.90 13.41 15.89
CA ASP A 14 22.93 13.19 16.97
C ASP A 14 21.65 13.98 16.76
N ARG A 15 21.72 15.17 16.17
CA ARG A 15 20.54 15.98 15.87
C ARG A 15 19.68 15.34 14.79
N ILE A 16 20.32 14.79 13.75
CA ILE A 16 19.63 14.08 12.66
C ILE A 16 18.96 12.81 13.21
N ARG A 17 19.66 12.03 14.04
CA ARG A 17 19.09 10.83 14.68
C ARG A 17 17.93 11.17 15.61
N ASN A 18 18.05 12.20 16.44
CA ASN A 18 16.97 12.63 17.33
C ASN A 18 15.71 13.06 16.56
N TRP A 19 15.88 13.77 15.45
CA TRP A 19 14.74 14.12 14.60
C TRP A 19 14.13 12.89 13.92
N ALA A 20 14.94 11.94 13.46
CA ALA A 20 14.42 10.69 12.91
C ALA A 20 13.63 9.90 13.96
N ALA A 21 14.14 9.85 15.20
CA ALA A 21 13.50 9.18 16.32
C ALA A 21 12.17 9.83 16.74
N SER A 22 12.03 11.16 16.57
CA SER A 22 10.77 11.85 16.87
C SER A 22 9.64 11.51 15.88
N ILE A 23 10.00 11.12 14.64
CA ILE A 23 9.06 10.66 13.62
C ILE A 23 8.69 9.20 13.87
N GLY A 24 9.70 8.34 14.08
CA GLY A 24 9.47 6.95 14.44
C GLY A 24 10.70 6.05 14.32
N LYS A 25 10.52 4.82 14.78
CA LYS A 25 11.58 3.79 14.87
C LYS A 25 12.08 3.34 13.50
N SER A 26 11.19 3.24 12.52
CA SER A 26 11.50 2.78 11.18
C SER A 26 12.23 3.86 10.40
N THR A 27 11.84 5.12 10.58
CA THR A 27 12.59 6.28 10.05
C THR A 27 14.00 6.34 10.63
N LEU A 28 14.17 6.18 11.96
CA LEU A 28 15.49 6.12 12.60
C LEU A 28 16.35 5.00 12.02
N GLN A 29 15.79 3.81 11.83
CA GLN A 29 16.50 2.68 11.26
C GLN A 29 16.99 2.97 9.83
N VAL A 30 16.17 3.64 9.00
CA VAL A 30 16.58 4.05 7.65
C VAL A 30 17.75 5.03 7.71
N ILE A 31 17.69 6.02 8.59
CA ILE A 31 18.78 7.00 8.77
C ILE A 31 20.07 6.31 9.22
N ASN A 32 20.01 5.39 10.17
CA ASN A 32 21.18 4.62 10.60
C ASN A 32 21.80 3.82 9.44
N ARG A 33 20.98 3.19 8.58
CA ARG A 33 21.49 2.49 7.38
C ARG A 33 22.09 3.41 6.32
N ILE A 34 21.72 4.68 6.29
CA ILE A 34 22.38 5.67 5.43
C ILE A 34 23.77 5.97 6.00
N PHE A 35 23.89 6.16 7.31
CA PHE A 35 25.16 6.40 7.98
C PHE A 35 26.11 5.20 7.94
N GLU A 36 25.59 3.98 8.08
CA GLU A 36 26.38 2.74 7.95
C GLU A 36 26.92 2.52 6.53
N GLY A 37 26.29 3.13 5.52
CA GLY A 37 26.69 2.99 4.11
C GLY A 37 27.71 4.02 3.63
N VAL A 38 28.13 4.96 4.48
CA VAL A 38 29.11 6.00 4.14
C VAL A 38 30.34 5.89 5.02
N ASP A 39 31.53 6.01 4.43
CA ASP A 39 32.79 6.01 5.19
C ASP A 39 32.98 7.31 6.00
N ILE A 40 32.43 8.41 5.50
CA ILE A 40 32.51 9.74 6.12
C ILE A 40 31.10 10.17 6.52
N LYS A 41 30.88 10.42 7.81
CA LYS A 41 29.57 10.81 8.38
C LYS A 41 28.94 12.01 7.66
N GLU A 42 29.75 13.01 7.31
CA GLU A 42 29.29 14.23 6.62
C GLU A 42 28.62 13.94 5.27
N GLN A 43 29.03 12.88 4.57
CA GLN A 43 28.40 12.45 3.32
C GLN A 43 26.98 11.92 3.54
N GLY A 44 26.68 11.44 4.75
CA GLY A 44 25.37 10.98 5.18
C GLY A 44 24.39 12.09 5.58
N TYR A 45 24.85 13.32 5.80
CA TYR A 45 23.99 14.40 6.30
C TYR A 45 22.97 14.86 5.26
N ASN A 46 23.42 15.22 4.07
CA ASN A 46 22.54 15.64 2.98
C ASN A 46 21.45 14.59 2.61
N PRO A 47 21.78 13.30 2.41
CA PRO A 47 20.75 12.30 2.10
C PRO A 47 19.78 12.08 3.26
N SER A 48 20.26 12.08 4.51
CA SER A 48 19.42 11.94 5.70
C SER A 48 18.45 13.11 5.86
N LEU A 49 18.94 14.34 5.70
CA LEU A 49 18.11 15.54 5.72
C LEU A 49 17.10 15.57 4.57
N ALA A 50 17.47 15.08 3.38
CA ALA A 50 16.55 14.97 2.26
C ALA A 50 15.37 14.02 2.57
N VAL A 51 15.64 12.90 3.25
CA VAL A 51 14.59 11.99 3.74
C VAL A 51 13.71 12.68 4.78
N LEU A 52 14.30 13.31 5.79
CA LEU A 52 13.54 13.99 6.84
C LEU A 52 12.67 15.13 6.29
N ARG A 53 13.10 15.84 5.25
CA ARG A 53 12.30 16.88 4.58
C ARG A 53 10.99 16.36 3.99
N LEU A 54 10.88 15.06 3.66
CA LEU A 54 9.63 14.47 3.16
C LEU A 54 8.51 14.48 4.20
N SER A 55 8.84 14.47 5.51
CA SER A 55 7.83 14.54 6.57
C SER A 55 7.01 15.82 6.50
N ARG A 56 7.65 16.93 6.07
CA ARG A 56 7.00 18.23 5.89
C ARG A 56 6.01 18.25 4.72
N THR A 57 6.18 17.37 3.73
CA THR A 57 5.31 17.30 2.55
C THR A 57 4.20 16.27 2.70
N TYR A 58 4.50 15.08 3.25
CA TYR A 58 3.58 13.94 3.26
C TYR A 58 3.01 13.56 4.62
N THR A 59 3.40 14.23 5.71
CA THR A 59 3.17 13.87 7.13
C THR A 59 4.13 12.81 7.67
N GLU A 60 4.36 12.87 8.99
CA GLU A 60 5.24 11.97 9.73
C GLU A 60 4.76 10.52 9.71
N ALA A 61 3.45 10.29 9.88
CA ALA A 61 2.86 8.94 9.87
C ALA A 61 3.02 8.23 8.51
N ARG A 62 2.84 8.96 7.41
CA ARG A 62 3.05 8.41 6.06
C ARG A 62 4.52 8.15 5.78
N LEU A 63 5.42 9.03 6.24
CA LEU A 63 6.85 8.82 6.09
C LEU A 63 7.31 7.56 6.84
N GLU A 64 6.87 7.37 8.09
CA GLU A 64 7.20 6.18 8.89
C GLU A 64 6.74 4.89 8.19
N THR A 65 5.52 4.89 7.68
CA THR A 65 4.97 3.74 6.94
C THR A 65 5.73 3.47 5.64
N ALA A 66 6.14 4.53 4.92
CA ALA A 66 6.97 4.41 3.73
C ALA A 66 8.37 3.86 4.05
N CYS A 67 8.95 4.25 5.19
CA CYS A 67 10.21 3.71 5.68
C CYS A 67 10.07 2.22 6.03
N GLU A 68 9.00 1.82 6.73
CA GLU A 68 8.69 0.39 6.98
C GLU A 68 8.58 -0.42 5.69
N LEU A 69 7.85 0.11 4.71
CA LEU A 69 7.70 -0.55 3.42
C LEU A 69 9.03 -0.64 2.65
N ALA A 70 9.88 0.38 2.72
CA ALA A 70 11.20 0.34 2.09
C ALA A 70 12.11 -0.73 2.75
N LEU A 71 12.03 -0.86 4.07
CA LEU A 71 12.78 -1.88 4.83
C LEU A 71 12.26 -3.29 4.52
N SER A 72 10.94 -3.48 4.42
CA SER A 72 10.33 -4.78 4.11
C SER A 72 10.63 -5.24 2.68
N ARG A 73 10.83 -4.30 1.75
CA ARG A 73 11.31 -4.58 0.38
C ARG A 73 12.80 -4.95 0.30
N GLY A 74 13.52 -4.96 1.42
CA GLY A 74 14.93 -5.34 1.46
C GLY A 74 15.89 -4.27 0.93
N ILE A 75 15.47 -3.00 0.85
CA ILE A 75 16.35 -1.91 0.43
C ILE A 75 17.37 -1.65 1.54
N LYS A 76 18.66 -1.93 1.24
CA LYS A 76 19.75 -1.77 2.21
C LYS A 76 19.91 -0.31 2.67
N SER A 77 19.99 0.64 1.75
CA SER A 77 20.09 2.07 2.08
C SER A 77 19.00 2.86 1.34
N PRO A 78 17.80 3.01 1.94
CA PRO A 78 16.72 3.78 1.34
C PRO A 78 17.11 5.26 1.25
N ARG A 79 17.13 5.80 0.03
CA ARG A 79 17.39 7.22 -0.23
C ARG A 79 16.09 7.94 -0.56
N TYR A 80 16.14 9.28 -0.58
CA TYR A 80 15.02 10.15 -0.95
C TYR A 80 14.22 9.65 -2.16
N ARG A 81 14.90 9.22 -3.24
CA ARG A 81 14.24 8.80 -4.48
C ARG A 81 13.38 7.53 -4.31
N HIS A 82 13.79 6.60 -3.44
CA HIS A 82 13.02 5.39 -3.13
C HIS A 82 11.77 5.73 -2.30
N LEU A 83 11.95 6.52 -1.23
CA LEU A 83 10.85 6.92 -0.35
C LEU A 83 9.85 7.83 -1.08
N LYS A 84 10.34 8.78 -1.88
CA LYS A 84 9.49 9.62 -2.73
C LYS A 84 8.65 8.77 -3.69
N GLY A 85 9.24 7.75 -4.32
CA GLY A 85 8.51 6.85 -5.21
C GLY A 85 7.36 6.13 -4.50
N ILE A 86 7.64 5.57 -3.31
CA ILE A 86 6.63 4.91 -2.46
C ILE A 86 5.49 5.87 -2.10
N LEU A 87 5.85 7.07 -1.61
CA LEU A 87 4.89 8.10 -1.17
C LEU A 87 4.06 8.64 -2.34
N SER A 88 4.68 8.88 -3.50
CA SER A 88 3.98 9.36 -4.70
C SER A 88 2.99 8.35 -5.26
N ALA A 89 3.30 7.06 -5.10
CA ALA A 89 2.44 5.96 -5.55
C ALA A 89 1.40 5.56 -4.48
N ASN A 90 1.35 6.26 -3.33
CA ASN A 90 0.49 5.94 -2.19
C ASN A 90 0.60 4.47 -1.72
N GLN A 91 1.75 3.84 -1.95
CA GLN A 91 1.97 2.45 -1.56
C GLN A 91 2.06 2.30 -0.04
N ASP A 92 2.42 3.38 0.65
CA ASP A 92 2.37 3.47 2.11
C ASP A 92 0.94 3.30 2.66
N ILE A 93 -0.06 3.86 1.99
CA ILE A 93 -1.46 3.76 2.42
C ILE A 93 -1.95 2.32 2.28
N ILE A 94 -1.73 1.73 1.11
CA ILE A 94 -2.11 0.33 0.82
C ILE A 94 -1.42 -0.61 1.82
N TYR A 95 -0.15 -0.38 2.12
CA TYR A 95 0.60 -1.18 3.09
C TYR A 95 0.03 -1.04 4.51
N SER A 96 -0.36 0.17 4.92
CA SER A 96 -1.00 0.40 6.23
C SER A 96 -2.35 -0.33 6.37
N GLU A 97 -3.14 -0.35 5.29
CA GLU A 97 -4.45 -1.01 5.25
C GLU A 97 -4.31 -2.52 5.32
N GLN A 98 -3.34 -3.10 4.60
CA GLN A 98 -3.06 -4.55 4.64
C GLN A 98 -2.57 -5.04 6.01
N ARG A 99 -1.88 -4.16 6.76
CA ARG A 99 -1.42 -4.46 8.12
C ARG A 99 -2.49 -4.29 9.17
N ARG A 100 -3.59 -3.60 8.86
CA ARG A 100 -4.72 -3.48 9.79
C ARG A 100 -5.35 -4.87 9.92
N PRO A 101 -5.45 -5.44 11.13
CA PRO A 101 -6.16 -6.70 11.29
C PRO A 101 -7.57 -6.53 10.74
N PRO A 102 -8.14 -7.54 10.06
CA PRO A 102 -9.53 -7.48 9.66
C PRO A 102 -10.34 -7.18 10.91
N ALA A 103 -11.21 -6.16 10.83
CA ALA A 103 -12.16 -5.91 11.91
C ALA A 103 -12.88 -7.24 12.23
N PRO A 104 -13.19 -7.52 13.51
CA PRO A 104 -13.98 -8.69 13.84
C PRO A 104 -15.20 -8.71 12.93
N ALA A 105 -15.37 -9.81 12.20
CA ALA A 105 -16.45 -9.93 11.23
C ALA A 105 -17.77 -9.52 11.90
N PRO A 106 -18.62 -8.70 11.27
CA PRO A 106 -19.97 -8.56 11.75
C PRO A 106 -20.58 -9.97 11.77
N ASP A 107 -21.20 -10.30 12.91
CA ASP A 107 -21.91 -11.55 13.12
C ASP A 107 -22.69 -11.91 11.85
N SER A 108 -22.38 -13.07 11.28
CA SER A 108 -22.88 -13.54 9.99
C SER A 108 -24.32 -14.05 10.12
N SER A 109 -25.18 -13.26 10.74
CA SER A 109 -26.63 -13.51 10.88
C SER A 109 -27.48 -12.72 9.88
N MET A 110 -26.89 -11.99 8.91
CA MET A 110 -27.68 -11.38 7.84
C MET A 110 -27.03 -11.51 6.46
N GLY A 111 -27.55 -12.49 5.70
CA GLY A 111 -27.81 -12.31 4.28
C GLY A 111 -26.75 -12.79 3.29
N TYR A 112 -26.38 -14.08 3.33
CA TYR A 112 -25.75 -14.68 2.15
C TYR A 112 -26.76 -14.74 0.99
N LEU A 113 -26.45 -13.96 -0.05
CA LEU A 113 -26.94 -14.03 -1.41
C LEU A 113 -27.48 -15.42 -1.79
N ARG A 114 -28.74 -15.47 -2.22
CA ARG A 114 -29.36 -16.66 -2.83
C ARG A 114 -28.46 -17.19 -3.94
N GLY A 115 -28.04 -18.45 -3.81
CA GLY A 115 -27.19 -19.13 -4.78
C GLY A 115 -27.78 -19.16 -6.19
N ALA A 116 -26.90 -19.34 -7.18
CA ALA A 116 -27.19 -19.39 -8.61
C ALA A 116 -28.26 -20.43 -9.05
N GLY A 117 -28.82 -21.22 -8.12
CA GLY A 117 -29.94 -22.13 -8.37
C GLY A 117 -31.31 -21.44 -8.48
N TYR A 118 -31.44 -20.17 -8.09
CA TYR A 118 -32.76 -19.48 -8.06
C TYR A 118 -33.32 -19.10 -9.45
N TYR A 119 -32.52 -19.16 -10.52
CA TYR A 119 -32.96 -18.83 -11.88
C TYR A 119 -33.18 -20.03 -12.80
N LYS A 120 -33.07 -21.28 -12.32
CA LYS A 120 -33.16 -22.48 -13.18
C LYS A 120 -34.45 -23.29 -13.07
N GLU A 121 -35.45 -22.81 -12.32
CA GLU A 121 -36.74 -23.52 -12.22
C GLU A 121 -37.90 -22.52 -12.17
N GLY A 122 -38.03 -21.78 -13.26
CA GLY A 122 -39.13 -20.85 -13.52
C GLY A 122 -39.50 -20.82 -14.99
N ALA A 123 -39.41 -21.96 -15.68
CA ALA A 123 -39.93 -22.11 -17.03
C ALA A 123 -41.45 -22.34 -16.96
N LEU A 124 -42.17 -21.22 -16.91
CA LEU A 124 -43.39 -20.97 -17.70
C LEU A 124 -44.39 -22.13 -17.78
N SER A 125 -45.23 -22.25 -16.75
CA SER A 125 -46.62 -22.66 -16.94
C SER A 125 -47.35 -21.54 -17.69
N ASP A 126 -47.73 -21.79 -18.95
CA ASP A 126 -48.94 -21.34 -19.66
C ASP A 126 -48.69 -21.10 -21.16
N VAL A 127 -48.75 -22.18 -21.95
CA VAL A 127 -49.25 -22.11 -23.33
C VAL A 127 -50.29 -23.22 -23.51
N LYS A 128 -51.50 -22.87 -23.10
CA LYS A 128 -52.74 -23.01 -23.88
C LYS A 128 -52.87 -24.30 -24.69
N ARG A 129 -53.65 -25.23 -24.12
CA ARG A 129 -54.49 -26.19 -24.86
C ARG A 129 -55.07 -25.55 -26.12
N ARG A 130 -54.79 -26.13 -27.29
CA ARG A 130 -55.70 -26.13 -28.43
C ARG A 130 -55.62 -27.45 -29.18
N ASN A 131 -56.68 -28.23 -29.00
CA ASN A 131 -57.34 -29.16 -29.91
C ASN A 131 -56.54 -29.79 -31.07
N GLN A 132 -56.36 -31.10 -30.95
CA GLN A 132 -57.08 -32.15 -31.70
C GLN A 132 -57.27 -31.97 -33.22
N LYS A 133 -57.01 -33.08 -33.95
CA LYS A 133 -57.21 -33.38 -35.40
C LYS A 133 -55.89 -33.27 -36.19
N GLU A 134 -55.37 -34.26 -36.92
CA GLU A 134 -55.87 -35.52 -37.48
C GLU A 134 -54.67 -36.45 -37.77
N THR A 135 -54.85 -37.76 -37.56
CA THR A 135 -54.09 -38.89 -38.12
C THR A 135 -54.32 -39.03 -39.65
N PRO A 136 -53.73 -40.02 -40.35
CA PRO A 136 -52.39 -40.62 -40.33
C PRO A 136 -51.81 -40.72 -41.77
N ALA A 137 -50.58 -41.20 -41.95
CA ALA A 137 -50.23 -42.09 -43.08
C ALA A 137 -48.77 -42.57 -42.95
N ALA A 138 -48.61 -43.74 -42.34
CA ALA A 138 -47.60 -44.69 -42.77
C ALA A 138 -48.39 -45.91 -43.24
N GLU A 139 -48.30 -46.25 -44.52
CA GLU A 139 -48.65 -47.57 -45.04
C GLU A 139 -47.67 -47.90 -46.19
N ASP A 140 -46.75 -48.80 -45.85
CA ASP A 140 -46.11 -49.85 -46.63
C ASP A 140 -46.62 -50.10 -48.08
N ARG A 141 -45.69 -50.03 -49.05
CA ARG A 141 -45.48 -51.02 -50.13
C ARG A 141 -44.27 -50.69 -51.00
#